data_AF-A0A7M2WTR1-F1
#
_entry.id   AF-A0A7M2WTR1-F1
#
_cell.length_a   1.000
_cell.length_b   1.000
_cell.length_c   1.000
_cell.angle_alpha   90.00
_cell.angle_beta   90.00
_cell.angle_gamma   90.00
#
_symmetry.space_group_name_H-M   'P 1'
#
loop_
_entity.id
_entity.type
_entity.pdbx_description
1 polymer ?
#
loop_
_entity_poly.entity_id
_entity_poly.type
_entity_poly.pdbx_seq_one_letter_code
_entity_poly.pdbx_strand_id
1 'polypeptide(L)'
;MPHEVMIDLIDDPTFLMSDYDPQAGRTHSVPVALPTRSKAARAVVLKRTVLRRPVEFVRWVIAHELAHAHLRNAGRFPGDDPEHAADALAAEWGWPKPAGWGW
;
A
#
# COMPACT_ATOMS: atom_id res chain seq x y z
N MET A 1 5.30 6.03 -10.68
CA MET A 1 5.44 6.64 -9.33
C MET A 1 6.64 7.58 -9.34
N PRO A 2 6.53 8.77 -8.73
CA PRO A 2 7.61 9.75 -8.65
C PRO A 2 8.82 9.25 -7.85
N HIS A 3 9.98 9.84 -8.12
CA HIS A 3 11.26 9.42 -7.53
C HIS A 3 11.34 9.72 -6.03
N GLU A 4 10.78 10.86 -5.61
CA GLU A 4 10.71 11.29 -4.22
C GLU A 4 9.90 10.33 -3.33
N VAL A 5 8.84 9.72 -3.87
CA VAL A 5 8.04 8.72 -3.14
C VAL A 5 8.83 7.41 -3.01
N MET A 6 9.58 7.03 -4.05
CA MET A 6 10.45 5.85 -3.96
C MET A 6 11.52 6.04 -2.88
N ILE A 7 12.16 7.22 -2.83
CA ILE A 7 13.12 7.55 -1.79
C ILE A 7 12.48 7.49 -0.40
N ASP A 8 11.31 8.10 -0.19
CA ASP A 8 10.62 8.09 1.12
C ASP A 8 10.34 6.68 1.65
N LEU A 9 10.05 5.73 0.76
CA LEU A 9 9.79 4.34 1.14
C LEU A 9 11.07 3.52 1.29
N ILE A 10 12.04 3.68 0.38
CA ILE A 10 13.30 2.91 0.39
C ILE A 10 14.20 3.35 1.56
N ASP A 11 14.28 4.65 1.82
CA ASP A 11 15.11 5.20 2.90
C ASP A 11 14.44 5.06 4.27
N ASP A 12 13.22 4.52 4.34
CA ASP A 12 12.59 4.18 5.60
C ASP A 12 12.96 2.75 6.04
N PRO A 13 13.88 2.58 7.01
CA PRO A 13 14.26 1.26 7.49
C PRO A 13 13.11 0.52 8.20
N THR A 14 11.99 1.21 8.47
CA THR A 14 10.78 0.63 9.07
C THR A 14 9.71 0.26 8.04
N PHE A 15 9.95 0.54 6.76
CA PHE A 15 9.07 0.14 5.67
C PHE A 15 9.31 -1.32 5.29
N LEU A 16 8.22 -2.07 5.14
CA LEU A 16 8.23 -3.46 4.70
C LEU A 16 7.21 -3.67 3.57
N MET A 17 7.60 -4.44 2.55
CA MET A 17 6.67 -4.95 1.54
C MET A 17 6.82 -6.48 1.48
N SER A 18 5.72 -7.22 1.62
CA SER A 18 5.70 -8.68 1.60
C SER A 18 4.48 -9.22 0.90
N ASP A 19 4.61 -10.37 0.24
CA ASP A 19 3.46 -11.17 -0.14
C ASP A 19 2.92 -11.97 1.06
N TYR A 20 1.63 -12.29 1.02
CA TYR A 20 0.93 -13.07 2.04
C TYR A 20 0.16 -14.22 1.42
N ASP A 21 0.40 -15.42 1.92
CA ASP A 21 -0.21 -16.67 1.47
C ASP A 21 -0.81 -17.43 2.66
N PRO A 22 -2.09 -17.21 3.00
CA PRO A 22 -2.73 -17.93 4.08
C PRO A 22 -3.02 -19.37 3.64
N GLN A 23 -2.10 -20.29 3.95
CA GLN A 23 -2.35 -21.72 3.82
C GLN A 23 -3.10 -22.23 5.05
N ALA A 24 -4.14 -23.04 4.86
CA ALA A 24 -4.91 -23.62 5.96
C ALA A 24 -3.98 -24.37 6.93
N GLY A 25 -4.08 -24.05 8.23
CA GLY A 25 -3.26 -24.65 9.28
C GLY A 25 -1.84 -24.08 9.44
N ARG A 26 -1.47 -23.01 8.71
CA ARG A 26 -0.18 -22.32 8.88
C ARG A 26 -0.39 -20.90 9.40
N THR A 27 0.28 -20.55 10.48
CA THR A 27 0.40 -19.16 10.94
C THR A 27 1.46 -18.46 10.10
N HIS A 28 1.11 -17.32 9.52
CA HIS A 28 2.05 -16.46 8.81
C HIS A 28 2.24 -15.17 9.61
N SER A 29 3.47 -14.91 10.04
CA SER A 29 3.82 -13.71 10.80
C SER A 29 4.54 -12.74 9.87
N VAL A 30 4.05 -11.50 9.81
CA VAL A 30 4.72 -10.40 9.12
C VAL A 30 5.43 -9.57 10.20
N PRO A 31 6.77 -9.65 10.32
CA PRO A 31 7.49 -8.90 11.33
C PRO A 31 7.48 -7.41 10.96
N VAL A 32 6.74 -6.60 11.70
CA VAL A 32 6.74 -5.14 11.55
C VAL A 32 7.72 -4.52 12.54
N ALA A 33 8.41 -3.46 12.13
CA ALA A 33 9.27 -2.72 13.05
C ALA A 33 8.44 -2.17 14.22
N LEU A 34 9.03 -2.15 15.42
CA LEU A 34 8.36 -1.56 16.58
C LEU A 34 8.17 -0.05 16.33
N PRO A 35 6.94 0.48 16.50
CA PRO A 35 6.71 1.90 16.37
C PRO A 35 7.52 2.66 17.44
N THR A 36 8.13 3.76 17.03
CA THR A 36 8.81 4.68 17.94
C THR A 36 7.88 5.83 18.31
N ARG A 37 8.22 6.61 19.34
CA ARG A 37 7.40 7.74 19.82
C ARG A 37 7.12 8.80 18.73
N SER A 38 7.94 8.85 17.68
CA SER A 38 7.85 9.83 16.58
C SER A 38 7.53 9.22 15.21
N LYS A 39 7.53 7.87 15.07
CA LYS A 39 7.34 7.22 13.76
C LYS A 39 6.67 5.86 13.90
N ALA A 40 5.51 5.71 13.26
CA ALA A 40 4.87 4.41 13.07
C ALA A 40 5.59 3.62 11.96
N ALA A 41 5.67 2.31 12.12
CA ALA A 41 6.14 1.42 11.06
C ALA A 41 5.12 1.34 9.92
N ARG A 42 5.60 1.09 8.70
CA ARG A 42 4.78 1.03 7.49
C ARG A 42 4.94 -0.34 6.85
N ALA A 43 3.84 -1.04 6.58
CA ALA A 43 3.89 -2.35 5.95
C ALA A 43 2.82 -2.48 4.87
N VAL A 44 3.23 -2.88 3.67
CA VAL A 44 2.34 -3.25 2.56
C VAL A 44 2.37 -4.76 2.43
N VAL A 45 1.21 -5.40 2.65
CA VAL A 45 1.08 -6.86 2.64
C VAL A 45 0.07 -7.26 1.58
N LEU A 46 0.54 -7.88 0.50
CA LEU A 46 -0.30 -8.23 -0.64
C LEU A 46 -0.62 -9.72 -0.65
N LYS A 47 -1.91 -10.08 -0.68
CA LYS A 47 -2.31 -11.48 -0.85
C LYS A 47 -1.80 -12.02 -2.19
N ARG A 48 -1.21 -13.21 -2.22
CA ARG A 48 -0.79 -13.85 -3.50
C ARG A 48 -1.92 -14.03 -4.50
N THR A 49 -3.16 -14.15 -4.04
CA THR A 49 -4.34 -14.24 -4.91
C THR A 49 -4.57 -12.98 -5.73
N VAL A 50 -4.02 -11.82 -5.34
CA VAL A 50 -4.00 -10.59 -6.13
C VAL A 50 -3.36 -10.83 -7.49
N LEU A 51 -2.29 -11.64 -7.57
CA LEU A 51 -1.59 -11.95 -8.82
C LEU A 51 -2.46 -12.72 -9.84
N ARG A 52 -3.63 -13.23 -9.43
CA ARG A 52 -4.60 -13.90 -10.32
C ARG A 52 -5.63 -12.94 -10.91
N ARG A 53 -5.65 -11.67 -10.48
CA ARG A 53 -6.56 -10.63 -10.98
C ARG A 53 -5.99 -10.02 -12.28
N PRO A 54 -6.80 -9.27 -13.06
CA PRO A 54 -6.32 -8.56 -14.22
C PRO A 54 -5.11 -7.67 -13.90
N VAL A 55 -4.17 -7.55 -14.84
CA VAL A 55 -2.89 -6.86 -14.61
C VAL A 55 -3.09 -5.40 -14.23
N GLU A 56 -4.13 -4.76 -14.75
CA GLU A 56 -4.53 -3.39 -14.46
C GLU A 56 -4.92 -3.24 -12.99
N PHE A 57 -5.69 -4.20 -12.48
CA PHE A 57 -6.06 -4.26 -11.06
C PHE A 57 -4.84 -4.48 -10.18
N VAL A 58 -3.94 -5.39 -10.56
CA VAL A 58 -2.71 -5.67 -9.79
C VAL A 58 -1.84 -4.42 -9.70
N ARG A 59 -1.68 -3.68 -10.81
CA ARG A 59 -0.90 -2.44 -10.83
C ARG A 59 -1.54 -1.34 -10.00
N TRP A 60 -2.86 -1.17 -10.13
CA TRP A 60 -3.61 -0.21 -9.31
C TRP A 60 -3.50 -0.54 -7.82
N VAL A 61 -3.75 -1.79 -7.39
CA VAL A 61 -3.73 -2.12 -5.96
C VAL A 61 -2.32 -1.95 -5.37
N ILE A 62 -1.25 -2.31 -6.11
CA ILE A 62 0.11 -2.03 -5.65
C ILE A 62 0.32 -0.52 -5.47
N ALA A 63 -0.08 0.29 -6.44
CA ALA A 63 0.05 1.75 -6.35
C ALA A 63 -0.81 2.33 -5.21
N HIS A 64 -2.01 1.82 -5.00
CA HIS A 64 -2.94 2.22 -3.95
C HIS A 64 -2.35 1.93 -2.55
N GLU A 65 -1.84 0.73 -2.30
CA GLU A 65 -1.23 0.38 -1.01
C GLU A 65 0.05 1.18 -0.74
N LEU A 66 0.85 1.46 -1.78
CA LEU A 66 2.02 2.33 -1.66
C LEU A 66 1.63 3.79 -1.37
N ALA A 67 0.49 4.25 -1.91
CA ALA A 67 -0.06 5.57 -1.58
C ALA A 67 -0.48 5.65 -0.11
N HIS A 68 -1.13 4.62 0.44
CA HIS A 68 -1.41 4.52 1.87
C HIS A 68 -0.14 4.57 2.70
N ALA A 69 0.91 3.84 2.32
CA ALA A 69 2.19 3.87 3.02
C ALA A 69 2.85 5.26 2.98
N HIS A 70 2.81 5.95 1.84
CA HIS A 70 3.35 7.30 1.71
C HIS A 70 2.56 8.33 2.53
N LEU A 71 1.23 8.28 2.46
CA LEU A 71 0.33 9.14 3.23
C LEU A 71 0.22 8.74 4.72
N ARG A 72 0.85 7.63 5.12
CA ARG A 72 0.77 7.06 6.47
C ARG A 72 -0.66 6.76 6.92
N ASN A 73 -1.46 6.20 6.01
CA ASN A 73 -2.89 5.92 6.17
C ASN A 73 -3.74 7.16 6.52
N ALA A 74 -3.26 8.36 6.19
CA ALA A 74 -4.02 9.60 6.30
C ALA A 74 -4.55 10.03 4.92
N GLY A 75 -5.48 10.98 4.91
CA GLY A 75 -5.84 11.70 3.70
C GLY A 75 -4.81 12.78 3.32
N ARG A 76 -5.04 13.50 2.21
CA ARG A 76 -4.16 14.60 1.78
C ARG A 76 -4.37 15.84 2.64
N PHE A 77 -5.61 16.05 3.07
CA PHE A 77 -6.03 17.14 3.95
C PHE A 77 -6.73 16.59 5.20
N PRO A 78 -6.80 17.37 6.30
CA PRO A 78 -7.56 16.97 7.49
C PRO A 78 -9.04 16.71 7.15
N GLY A 79 -9.51 15.50 7.42
CA GLY A 79 -10.90 15.08 7.16
C GLY A 79 -11.12 14.38 5.82
N ASP A 80 -10.10 14.29 4.96
CA ASP A 80 -10.15 13.46 3.76
C ASP A 80 -10.30 11.98 4.12
N ASP A 81 -11.05 11.26 3.28
CA ASP A 81 -11.09 9.81 3.29
C ASP A 81 -9.75 9.24 2.77
N PRO A 82 -9.00 8.49 3.60
CA PRO A 82 -7.72 7.90 3.20
C PRO A 82 -7.83 7.04 1.92
N GLU A 83 -8.95 6.35 1.72
CA GLU A 83 -9.15 5.48 0.54
C GLU A 83 -9.24 6.31 -0.74
N HIS A 84 -9.99 7.41 -0.71
CA HIS A 84 -10.06 8.34 -1.84
C HIS A 84 -8.73 9.05 -2.08
N ALA A 85 -8.01 9.40 -1.01
CA ALA A 85 -6.69 10.02 -1.12
C ALA A 85 -5.66 9.08 -1.76
N ALA A 86 -5.68 7.80 -1.39
CA ALA A 86 -4.83 6.77 -1.96
C ALA A 86 -5.20 6.50 -3.43
N ASP A 87 -6.50 6.40 -3.77
CA ASP A 87 -6.96 6.25 -5.15
C ASP A 87 -6.55 7.44 -6.04
N ALA A 88 -6.69 8.66 -5.54
CA ALA A 88 -6.27 9.87 -6.25
C ALA A 88 -4.75 9.89 -6.48
N LEU A 89 -3.97 9.49 -5.48
CA LEU A 89 -2.51 9.47 -5.58
C LEU A 89 -2.00 8.35 -6.51
N ALA A 90 -2.61 7.18 -6.46
CA ALA A 90 -2.34 6.10 -7.41
C ALA A 90 -2.64 6.53 -8.86
N ALA A 91 -3.74 7.25 -9.08
CA ALA A 91 -4.09 7.81 -10.39
C ALA A 91 -3.05 8.84 -10.87
N GLU A 92 -2.60 9.75 -10.01
CA GLU A 92 -1.51 10.70 -10.32
C GLU A 92 -0.20 10.00 -10.67
N TRP A 93 0.05 8.81 -10.11
CA TRP A 93 1.21 8.00 -10.44
C TRP A 93 1.08 7.21 -11.74
N GLY A 94 -0.07 7.31 -12.43
CA GLY A 94 -0.37 6.64 -13.70
C GLY A 94 -1.15 5.33 -13.57
N TRP A 95 -1.66 5.00 -12.39
CA TRP A 95 -2.36 3.73 -12.10
C TRP A 95 -3.77 4.00 -11.55
N PRO A 96 -4.70 4.52 -12.37
CA PRO A 96 -6.05 4.81 -11.91
C PRO A 96 -6.82 3.53 -11.56
N LYS A 97 -7.80 3.67 -10.65
CA LYS A 97 -8.71 2.59 -10.29
C LYS A 97 -9.46 2.06 -11.51
N PRO A 98 -9.44 0.75 -11.78
CA PRO A 98 -10.19 0.17 -12.89
C PRO A 98 -11.71 0.35 -12.69
N ALA A 99 -12.43 0.74 -13.75
CA ALA A 99 -13.89 0.85 -13.70
C ALA A 99 -14.55 -0.50 -13.40
N GLY A 100 -15.56 -0.51 -12.53
CA GLY A 100 -16.31 -1.73 -12.16
C GLY A 100 -15.73 -2.51 -10.98
N TRP A 101 -14.71 -1.98 -10.30
CA TRP A 101 -14.10 -2.59 -9.12
C TRP A 101 -14.45 -1.78 -7.87
N GLY A 102 -15.43 -2.29 -7.11
CA GLY A 102 -15.73 -1.84 -5.75
C GLY A 102 -14.92 -2.66 -4.72
N TRP A 103 -14.76 -2.07 -3.54
CA TRP A 103 -14.21 -2.75 -2.36
C TRP A 103 -15.21 -3.77 -1.80
#